data_AF-A0A535KFG6-F1
#
_entry.id   AF-A0A535KFG6-F1
#
_cell.length_a   1.000
_cell.length_b   1.000
_cell.length_c   1.000
_cell.angle_alpha   90.00
_cell.angle_beta   90.00
_cell.angle_gamma   90.00
#
_symmetry.space_group_name_H-M   'P 1'
#
loop_
_entity.id
_entity.type
_entity.pdbx_description
1 polymer ?
#
loop_
_entity_poly.entity_id
_entity_poly.type
_entity_poly.pdbx_seq_one_letter_code
_entity_poly.pdbx_strand_id
1 'polypeptide(L)'
;MLKMGRAMQSRNWTIGESVVVKPGVTDPDTGRDIGGWQARISAILDEAEILTLQWDSLTLKSIPLAHLAWCEEEGLSWSEMNLSPEEVEPVAARDTVDDVAAALKELESQTSWLYLGGEQGQRIHAIVNQAKSHDEFAVFRAWHAYLEQHLVFPFAATVEEYQRGPVRQGARVTVLAITFLDDTYGTIVTVKHKNGVNELPLCDLKATGADAETQKLVEDYAVWFANR
;
A
#
# COMPACT_ATOMS: atom_id res chain seq x y z
N MET A 1 -25.84 40.64 -22.28
CA MET A 1 -26.32 39.39 -22.93
C MET A 1 -25.82 39.42 -24.36
N LEU A 2 -24.98 38.53 -24.86
CA LEU A 2 -24.68 37.13 -24.56
C LEU A 2 -23.16 36.96 -24.79
N LYS A 3 -22.39 36.45 -23.82
CA LYS A 3 -21.02 35.99 -24.14
C LYS A 3 -21.20 34.69 -24.91
N MET A 4 -20.89 34.70 -26.20
CA MET A 4 -20.76 33.47 -26.99
C MET A 4 -19.84 32.52 -26.23
N GLY A 5 -20.39 31.37 -25.82
CA GLY A 5 -19.59 30.27 -25.32
C GLY A 5 -18.52 29.96 -26.36
N ARG A 6 -17.26 29.96 -25.93
CA ARG A 6 -16.15 29.51 -26.75
C ARG A 6 -16.45 28.04 -27.03
N ALA A 7 -16.85 27.72 -28.25
CA ALA A 7 -17.03 26.34 -28.66
C ALA A 7 -15.71 25.61 -28.38
N MET A 8 -15.77 24.55 -27.58
CA MET A 8 -14.70 23.58 -27.41
C MET A 8 -14.19 23.29 -28.83
N GLN A 9 -12.91 23.56 -29.13
CA GLN A 9 -12.30 23.00 -30.34
C GLN A 9 -12.13 21.51 -30.09
N SER A 10 -13.25 20.80 -29.98
CA SER A 10 -13.29 19.41 -29.58
C SER A 10 -13.06 18.57 -30.81
N ARG A 11 -11.84 18.08 -30.93
CA ARG A 11 -11.65 16.75 -31.50
C ARG A 11 -12.72 15.82 -30.91
N ASN A 12 -13.37 15.02 -31.74
CA ASN A 12 -14.21 13.93 -31.23
C ASN A 12 -13.28 12.89 -30.60
N TRP A 13 -13.18 12.92 -29.27
CA TRP A 13 -12.45 11.93 -28.49
C TRP A 13 -13.17 10.60 -28.48
N THR A 14 -12.42 9.52 -28.37
CA THR A 14 -12.99 8.16 -28.28
C THR A 14 -12.45 7.45 -27.04
N ILE A 15 -13.32 6.72 -26.34
CA ILE A 15 -12.89 5.81 -25.26
C ILE A 15 -11.88 4.81 -25.84
N GLY A 16 -10.78 4.59 -25.13
CA GLY A 16 -9.67 3.75 -25.59
C GLY A 16 -8.60 4.48 -26.39
N GLU A 17 -8.78 5.76 -26.71
CA GLU A 17 -7.75 6.59 -27.34
C GLU A 17 -6.62 6.92 -26.36
N SER A 18 -5.37 6.87 -26.82
CA SER A 18 -4.20 7.22 -26.03
C SER A 18 -3.89 8.70 -26.14
N VAL A 19 -3.57 9.30 -24.99
CA VAL A 19 -3.27 10.72 -24.86
C VAL A 19 -2.01 10.94 -24.03
N VAL A 20 -1.35 12.07 -24.26
CA VAL A 20 -0.28 12.60 -23.42
C VAL A 20 -0.74 13.93 -22.82
N VAL A 21 -0.43 14.13 -21.54
CA VAL A 21 -0.70 15.37 -20.82
C VAL A 21 0.29 16.44 -21.28
N LYS A 22 -0.20 17.63 -21.62
CA LYS A 22 0.63 18.73 -22.13
C LYS A 22 1.60 19.25 -21.07
N PRO A 23 2.77 19.80 -21.48
CA PRO A 23 3.72 20.39 -20.55
C PRO A 23 3.08 21.50 -19.69
N GLY A 24 3.38 21.50 -18.39
CA GLY A 24 2.91 22.53 -17.45
C GLY A 24 1.51 22.30 -16.88
N VAL A 25 0.83 21.22 -17.28
CA VAL A 25 -0.40 20.76 -16.60
C VAL A 25 -0.01 20.10 -15.29
N THR A 26 -0.73 20.45 -14.23
CA THR A 26 -0.50 19.92 -12.89
C THR A 26 -1.67 19.08 -12.43
N ASP A 27 -1.39 18.07 -11.62
CA ASP A 27 -2.38 17.36 -10.83
C ASP A 27 -3.20 18.38 -9.99
N PRO A 28 -4.54 18.36 -10.08
CA PRO A 28 -5.40 19.34 -9.42
C PRO A 28 -5.40 19.22 -7.89
N ASP A 29 -5.12 18.03 -7.36
CA ASP A 29 -5.16 17.74 -5.92
C ASP A 29 -3.78 18.00 -5.29
N THR A 30 -2.69 17.72 -6.00
CA THR A 30 -1.32 17.85 -5.46
C THR A 30 -0.52 19.04 -5.98
N GLY A 31 -0.92 19.65 -7.09
CA GLY A 31 -0.15 20.67 -7.79
C GLY A 31 1.14 20.15 -8.45
N ARG A 32 1.32 18.83 -8.52
CA ARG A 32 2.49 18.19 -9.12
C ARG A 32 2.45 18.29 -10.65
N ASP A 33 3.59 18.55 -11.28
CA ASP A 33 3.71 18.49 -12.74
C ASP A 33 3.48 17.05 -13.23
N ILE A 34 2.43 16.87 -14.03
CA ILE A 34 2.07 15.62 -14.71
C ILE A 34 2.24 15.74 -16.23
N GLY A 35 2.86 16.83 -16.71
CA GLY A 35 3.22 17.00 -18.10
C GLY A 35 4.06 15.82 -18.62
N GLY A 36 3.68 15.29 -19.78
CA GLY A 36 4.31 14.13 -20.39
C GLY A 36 3.80 12.77 -19.90
N TRP A 37 2.93 12.73 -18.88
CA TRP A 37 2.27 11.48 -18.48
C TRP A 37 1.32 11.03 -19.59
N GLN A 38 1.21 9.71 -19.79
CA GLN A 38 0.36 9.15 -20.83
C GLN A 38 -0.70 8.24 -20.24
N ALA A 39 -1.84 8.23 -20.91
CA ALA A 39 -3.04 7.58 -20.43
C ALA A 39 -3.90 7.10 -21.60
N ARG A 40 -4.91 6.31 -21.27
CA ARG A 40 -6.00 5.95 -22.16
C ARG A 40 -7.30 6.55 -21.64
N ILE A 41 -8.13 7.10 -22.52
CA ILE A 41 -9.44 7.64 -22.13
C ILE A 41 -10.33 6.48 -21.66
N SER A 42 -10.72 6.47 -20.39
CA SER A 42 -11.61 5.47 -19.80
C SER A 42 -13.07 5.92 -19.79
N ALA A 43 -13.32 7.22 -19.64
CA ALA A 43 -14.66 7.80 -19.76
C ALA A 43 -14.63 9.22 -20.35
N ILE A 44 -15.76 9.63 -20.92
CA ILE A 44 -15.99 10.97 -21.47
C ILE A 44 -17.25 11.51 -20.81
N LEU A 45 -17.11 12.65 -20.12
CA LEU A 45 -18.20 13.34 -19.43
C LEU A 45 -18.53 14.62 -20.21
N ASP A 46 -19.31 14.48 -21.28
CA ASP A 46 -19.58 15.56 -22.24
C ASP A 46 -20.16 16.82 -21.59
N GLU A 47 -21.10 16.68 -20.65
CA GLU A 47 -21.74 17.83 -19.97
C GLU A 47 -20.75 18.62 -19.09
N ALA A 48 -19.70 17.96 -18.61
CA ALA A 48 -18.70 18.55 -17.75
C ALA A 48 -17.43 18.97 -18.52
N GLU A 49 -17.33 18.67 -19.81
CA GLU A 49 -16.12 18.82 -20.63
C GLU A 49 -14.89 18.18 -19.97
N ILE A 50 -15.06 16.96 -19.42
CA ILE A 50 -14.01 16.20 -18.72
C ILE A 50 -13.74 14.86 -19.41
N LEU A 51 -12.46 14.52 -19.52
CA LEU A 51 -11.98 13.18 -19.86
C LEU A 51 -11.49 12.50 -18.58
N THR A 52 -11.99 11.29 -18.31
CA THR A 52 -11.39 10.41 -17.31
C THR A 52 -10.32 9.58 -18.00
N LEU A 53 -9.12 9.64 -17.44
CA LEU A 53 -7.91 9.07 -17.98
C LEU A 53 -7.43 7.95 -17.06
N GLN A 54 -7.27 6.74 -17.59
CA GLN A 54 -6.55 5.66 -16.92
C GLN A 54 -5.07 5.77 -17.31
N TRP A 55 -4.19 5.97 -16.32
CA TRP A 55 -2.75 6.01 -16.58
C TRP A 55 -2.27 4.73 -17.25
N ASP A 56 -1.39 4.87 -18.23
CA ASP A 56 -0.82 3.70 -18.90
C ASP A 56 0.22 3.00 -18.01
N SER A 57 0.58 1.77 -18.35
CA SER A 57 1.45 0.91 -17.54
C SER A 57 2.84 1.52 -17.27
N LEU A 58 3.36 2.35 -18.18
CA LEU A 58 4.65 3.02 -17.99
C LEU A 58 4.53 4.20 -17.04
N THR A 59 3.46 4.99 -17.17
CA THR A 59 3.17 6.07 -16.23
C THR A 59 2.92 5.50 -14.84
N LEU A 60 2.08 4.48 -14.70
CA LEU A 60 1.80 3.78 -13.44
C LEU A 60 3.09 3.33 -12.74
N LYS A 61 4.00 2.65 -13.45
CA LYS A 61 5.28 2.18 -12.91
C LYS A 61 6.25 3.32 -12.55
N SER A 62 6.03 4.52 -13.07
CA SER A 62 6.83 5.71 -12.77
C SER A 62 6.30 6.53 -11.59
N ILE A 63 5.09 6.21 -11.09
CA ILE A 63 4.51 6.91 -9.95
C ILE A 63 5.37 6.62 -8.71
N PRO A 64 5.91 7.64 -8.03
CA PRO A 64 6.65 7.46 -6.80
C PRO A 64 5.77 6.86 -5.71
N LEU A 65 6.33 5.94 -4.93
CA LEU A 65 5.67 5.32 -3.79
C LEU A 65 5.04 6.34 -2.82
N ALA A 66 5.73 7.46 -2.57
CA ALA A 66 5.23 8.52 -1.69
C ALA A 66 3.92 9.15 -2.20
N HIS A 67 3.71 9.19 -3.52
CA HIS A 67 2.46 9.67 -4.10
C HIS A 67 1.35 8.62 -4.00
N LEU A 68 1.67 7.34 -4.24
CA LEU A 68 0.71 6.23 -4.02
C LEU A 68 0.22 6.22 -2.57
N ALA A 69 1.14 6.35 -1.60
CA ALA A 69 0.81 6.40 -0.19
C ALA A 69 -0.12 7.57 0.16
N TRP A 70 0.20 8.76 -0.36
CA TRP A 70 -0.64 9.94 -0.15
C TRP A 70 -2.04 9.77 -0.74
N CYS A 71 -2.16 9.22 -1.96
CA CYS A 71 -3.46 8.94 -2.56
C CYS A 71 -4.29 7.96 -1.72
N GLU A 72 -3.68 6.88 -1.22
CA GLU A 72 -4.35 5.92 -0.33
C GLU A 72 -4.79 6.58 1.00
N GLU A 73 -3.95 7.41 1.62
CA GLU A 73 -4.28 8.17 2.84
C GLU A 73 -5.46 9.14 2.64
N GLU A 74 -5.52 9.82 1.50
CA GLU A 74 -6.57 10.79 1.17
C GLU A 74 -7.82 10.16 0.53
N GLY A 75 -7.81 8.85 0.26
CA GLY A 75 -8.90 8.15 -0.42
C GLY A 75 -9.08 8.57 -1.89
N LEU A 76 -8.00 9.00 -2.55
CA LEU A 76 -7.95 9.43 -3.94
C LEU A 76 -7.44 8.31 -4.85
N SER A 77 -7.88 8.32 -6.12
CA SER A 77 -7.34 7.39 -7.11
C SER A 77 -5.94 7.81 -7.52
N TRP A 78 -4.95 6.95 -7.35
CA TRP A 78 -3.62 7.13 -7.94
C TRP A 78 -3.53 6.63 -9.39
N SER A 79 -4.54 5.89 -9.86
CA SER A 79 -4.50 5.20 -11.16
C SER A 79 -5.25 5.96 -12.27
N GLU A 80 -6.15 6.86 -11.90
CA GLU A 80 -6.97 7.64 -12.83
C GLU A 80 -6.88 9.13 -12.56
N MET A 81 -7.21 9.95 -13.56
CA MET A 81 -7.28 11.40 -13.45
C MET A 81 -8.37 11.98 -14.34
N ASN A 82 -9.03 13.03 -13.86
CA ASN A 82 -10.01 13.80 -14.64
C ASN A 82 -9.34 15.09 -15.15
N LEU A 83 -9.18 15.21 -16.47
CA LEU A 83 -8.61 16.39 -17.11
C LEU A 83 -9.52 16.97 -18.19
N SER A 84 -9.36 18.25 -18.48
CA SER A 84 -10.00 18.89 -19.63
C SER A 84 -9.43 18.37 -20.95
N PRO A 85 -10.25 18.23 -22.00
CA PRO A 85 -9.78 18.02 -23.37
C PRO A 85 -8.67 18.96 -23.85
N GLU A 86 -8.60 20.18 -23.29
CA GLU A 86 -7.58 21.17 -23.66
C GLU A 86 -6.20 20.87 -23.04
N GLU A 87 -6.12 20.02 -22.03
CA GLU A 87 -4.90 19.70 -21.27
C GLU A 87 -4.12 18.50 -21.85
N VAL A 88 -4.71 17.81 -22.82
CA VAL A 88 -4.14 16.61 -23.42
C VAL A 88 -3.99 16.74 -24.93
N GLU A 89 -3.13 15.90 -25.50
CA GLU A 89 -2.99 15.72 -26.94
C GLU A 89 -2.91 14.23 -27.29
N PRO A 90 -3.40 13.83 -28.48
CA PRO A 90 -3.37 12.43 -28.90
C PRO A 90 -1.94 11.93 -29.07
N VAL A 91 -1.69 10.69 -28.68
CA VAL A 91 -0.38 10.03 -28.84
C VAL A 91 -0.58 8.58 -29.31
N ALA A 92 0.46 7.99 -29.91
CA ALA A 92 0.46 6.57 -30.19
C ALA A 92 0.51 5.79 -28.86
N ALA A 93 -0.32 4.76 -28.72
CA ALA A 93 -0.27 3.87 -27.57
C ALA A 93 1.13 3.23 -27.46
N ARG A 94 1.68 3.22 -26.24
CA ARG A 94 2.97 2.60 -25.93
C ARG A 94 2.84 1.28 -25.14
N ASP A 95 1.61 0.87 -24.86
CA ASP A 95 1.26 -0.36 -24.16
C ASP A 95 -0.14 -0.88 -24.55
N THR A 96 -0.54 -1.99 -23.94
CA THR A 96 -1.84 -2.63 -24.11
C THR A 96 -2.69 -2.56 -22.84
N VAL A 97 -3.99 -2.84 -22.96
CA VAL A 97 -4.89 -2.94 -21.80
C VAL A 97 -4.44 -4.04 -20.82
N ASP A 98 -3.86 -5.14 -21.34
CA ASP A 98 -3.33 -6.21 -20.51
C ASP A 98 -2.09 -5.76 -19.71
N ASP A 99 -1.24 -4.92 -20.31
CA ASP A 99 -0.09 -4.33 -19.60
C ASP A 99 -0.52 -3.40 -18.47
N VAL A 100 -1.58 -2.60 -18.70
CA VAL A 100 -2.18 -1.74 -17.66
C VAL A 100 -2.76 -2.59 -16.54
N ALA A 101 -3.55 -3.62 -16.86
CA ALA A 101 -4.13 -4.51 -15.86
C ALA A 101 -3.05 -5.22 -15.02
N ALA A 102 -1.95 -5.64 -15.65
CA ALA A 102 -0.81 -6.22 -14.95
C ALA A 102 -0.11 -5.20 -14.04
N ALA A 103 0.09 -3.96 -14.50
CA ALA A 103 0.70 -2.90 -13.71
C ALA A 103 -0.17 -2.48 -12.52
N LEU A 104 -1.49 -2.37 -12.70
CA LEU A 104 -2.44 -2.09 -11.61
C LEU A 104 -2.40 -3.19 -10.56
N LYS A 105 -2.52 -4.45 -10.98
CA LYS A 105 -2.46 -5.59 -10.06
C LYS A 105 -1.14 -5.65 -9.29
N GLU A 106 -0.02 -5.37 -9.96
CA GLU A 106 1.29 -5.30 -9.33
C GLU A 106 1.35 -4.18 -8.28
N LEU A 107 0.93 -2.97 -8.65
CA LEU A 107 0.90 -1.82 -7.73
C LEU A 107 -0.04 -2.08 -6.55
N GLU A 108 -1.28 -2.49 -6.78
CA GLU A 108 -2.25 -2.83 -5.74
C GLU A 108 -1.66 -3.85 -4.73
N SER A 109 -1.00 -4.90 -5.23
CA SER A 109 -0.38 -5.91 -4.36
C SER A 109 0.76 -5.36 -3.49
N GLN A 110 1.45 -4.32 -3.98
CA GLN A 110 2.55 -3.67 -3.27
C GLN A 110 2.04 -2.58 -2.33
N THR A 111 1.04 -1.80 -2.75
CA THR A 111 0.61 -0.57 -2.09
C THR A 111 -0.60 -0.73 -1.19
N SER A 112 -1.25 -1.90 -1.16
CA SER A 112 -2.41 -2.18 -0.31
C SER A 112 -2.17 -1.95 1.18
N TRP A 113 -0.94 -1.72 1.63
CA TRP A 113 -0.59 -1.45 3.03
C TRP A 113 -0.37 0.04 3.32
N LEU A 114 -0.28 0.86 2.28
CA LEU A 114 0.02 2.27 2.43
C LEU A 114 -1.14 3.06 3.04
N TYR A 115 -2.39 2.56 2.97
CA TYR A 115 -3.52 3.18 3.67
C TYR A 115 -3.35 3.21 5.20
N LEU A 116 -2.50 2.34 5.77
CA LEU A 116 -2.13 2.41 7.18
C LEU A 116 -1.38 3.72 7.51
N GLY A 117 -0.82 4.34 6.47
CA GLY A 117 -0.29 5.69 6.48
C GLY A 117 0.99 5.89 7.28
N GLY A 118 1.59 7.07 7.07
CA GLY A 118 2.74 7.57 7.82
C GLY A 118 3.97 6.65 7.81
N GLU A 119 4.84 6.82 8.81
CA GLU A 119 6.09 6.04 8.89
C GLU A 119 5.85 4.54 9.15
N GLN A 120 4.73 4.16 9.78
CA GLN A 120 4.42 2.76 10.07
C GLN A 120 4.03 1.99 8.81
N GLY A 121 3.12 2.53 7.99
CA GLY A 121 2.76 1.93 6.70
C GLY A 121 3.98 1.75 5.80
N GLN A 122 4.89 2.73 5.77
CA GLN A 122 6.13 2.65 5.00
C GLN A 122 7.07 1.53 5.47
N ARG A 123 7.22 1.32 6.78
CA ARG A 123 8.04 0.22 7.33
C ARG A 123 7.43 -1.15 7.03
N ILE A 124 6.11 -1.29 7.20
CA ILE A 124 5.37 -2.51 6.85
C ILE A 124 5.54 -2.83 5.37
N HIS A 125 5.31 -1.84 4.50
CA HIS A 125 5.48 -1.96 3.06
C HIS A 125 6.90 -2.41 2.67
N ALA A 126 7.93 -1.85 3.31
CA ALA A 126 9.32 -2.22 3.07
C ALA A 126 9.63 -3.69 3.41
N ILE A 127 8.91 -4.30 4.35
CA ILE A 127 9.08 -5.72 4.72
C ILE A 127 8.26 -6.60 3.79
N VAL A 128 6.99 -6.25 3.52
CA VAL A 128 6.11 -6.99 2.60
C VAL A 128 6.76 -7.14 1.22
N ASN A 129 7.36 -6.07 0.68
CA ASN A 129 7.98 -6.09 -0.64
C ASN A 129 9.32 -6.83 -0.71
N GLN A 130 9.84 -7.35 0.41
CA GLN A 130 10.95 -8.31 0.38
C GLN A 130 10.49 -9.73 0.03
N ALA A 131 9.18 -9.99 0.07
CA ALA A 131 8.63 -11.28 -0.31
C ALA A 131 8.87 -11.58 -1.79
N LYS A 132 9.09 -12.86 -2.11
CA LYS A 132 9.26 -13.32 -3.51
C LYS A 132 8.01 -13.13 -4.36
N SER A 133 6.87 -13.02 -3.69
CA SER A 133 5.53 -12.86 -4.23
C SER A 133 4.64 -12.29 -3.12
N HIS A 134 3.53 -11.67 -3.50
CA HIS A 134 2.54 -11.11 -2.57
C HIS A 134 1.42 -12.11 -2.22
N ASP A 135 1.67 -13.42 -2.35
CA ASP A 135 0.80 -14.41 -1.71
C ASP A 135 1.03 -14.40 -0.21
N GLU A 136 -0.04 -14.66 0.54
CA GLU A 136 -0.06 -14.58 2.01
C GLU A 136 1.15 -15.29 2.64
N PHE A 137 1.43 -16.51 2.22
CA PHE A 137 2.48 -17.32 2.84
C PHE A 137 3.89 -16.84 2.47
N ALA A 138 4.11 -16.28 1.29
CA ALA A 138 5.36 -15.61 0.94
C ALA A 138 5.62 -14.36 1.80
N VAL A 139 4.57 -13.57 2.07
CA VAL A 139 4.65 -12.39 2.94
C VAL A 139 4.90 -12.81 4.40
N PHE A 140 4.28 -13.90 4.88
CA PHE A 140 4.55 -14.46 6.21
C PHE A 140 6.01 -14.85 6.38
N ARG A 141 6.60 -15.51 5.36
CA ARG A 141 8.01 -15.88 5.39
C ARG A 141 8.94 -14.68 5.40
N ALA A 142 8.60 -13.63 4.65
CA ALA A 142 9.37 -12.38 4.65
C ALA A 142 9.36 -11.73 6.05
N TRP A 143 8.17 -11.60 6.65
CA TRP A 143 8.04 -11.12 8.03
C TRP A 143 8.80 -11.99 9.03
N HIS A 144 8.63 -13.30 8.98
CA HIS A 144 9.29 -14.23 9.89
C HIS A 144 10.81 -14.10 9.84
N ALA A 145 11.39 -14.16 8.63
CA ALA A 145 12.83 -14.01 8.43
C ALA A 145 13.34 -12.64 8.89
N TYR A 146 12.57 -11.57 8.65
CA TYR A 146 12.93 -10.24 9.12
C TYR A 146 12.91 -10.15 10.65
N LEU A 147 11.88 -10.69 11.31
CA LEU A 147 11.76 -10.72 12.77
C LEU A 147 12.89 -11.54 13.42
N GLU A 148 13.26 -12.69 12.84
CA GLU A 148 14.39 -13.51 13.31
C GLU A 148 15.72 -12.75 13.31
N GLN A 149 15.92 -11.88 12.33
CA GLN A 149 17.16 -11.13 12.17
C GLN A 149 17.22 -9.88 13.07
N HIS A 150 16.07 -9.28 13.40
CA HIS A 150 16.01 -7.93 13.97
C HIS A 150 15.48 -7.87 15.41
N LEU A 151 14.73 -8.87 15.88
CA LEU A 151 14.25 -8.87 17.27
C LEU A 151 15.37 -9.19 18.26
N VAL A 152 15.51 -8.35 19.29
CA VAL A 152 16.48 -8.55 20.36
C VAL A 152 15.80 -9.22 21.55
N PHE A 153 16.18 -10.48 21.80
CA PHE A 153 15.67 -11.27 22.91
C PHE A 153 16.62 -11.27 24.13
N PRO A 154 16.10 -11.50 25.35
CA PRO A 154 14.67 -11.55 25.69
C PRO A 154 14.08 -10.15 25.93
N PHE A 155 12.77 -10.00 25.75
CA PHE A 155 12.07 -8.74 26.06
C PHE A 155 10.73 -8.96 26.77
N ALA A 156 10.26 -7.93 27.49
CA ALA A 156 8.98 -7.97 28.20
C ALA A 156 7.82 -7.54 27.29
N ALA A 157 6.69 -8.26 27.38
CA ALA A 157 5.48 -7.98 26.62
C ALA A 157 4.21 -8.17 27.47
N THR A 158 3.10 -7.62 26.98
CA THR A 158 1.75 -7.86 27.47
C THR A 158 0.96 -8.57 26.40
N VAL A 159 0.12 -9.53 26.79
CA VAL A 159 -0.82 -10.19 25.86
C VAL A 159 -2.01 -9.27 25.61
N GLU A 160 -2.21 -8.82 24.38
CA GLU A 160 -3.30 -7.90 24.00
C GLU A 160 -4.56 -8.65 23.56
N GLU A 161 -4.41 -9.83 22.95
CA GLU A 161 -5.54 -10.60 22.42
C GLU A 161 -5.98 -11.76 23.32
N TYR A 162 -7.20 -12.26 23.08
CA TYR A 162 -7.73 -13.40 23.81
C TYR A 162 -6.95 -14.68 23.50
N GLN A 163 -6.44 -15.34 24.55
CA GLN A 163 -5.74 -16.62 24.45
C GLN A 163 -6.53 -17.76 25.06
N ARG A 164 -6.61 -18.90 24.34
CA ARG A 164 -7.10 -20.17 24.89
C ARG A 164 -5.97 -20.84 25.67
N GLY A 165 -5.85 -20.52 26.97
CA GLY A 165 -4.79 -21.13 27.77
C GLY A 165 -4.56 -20.52 29.15
N PRO A 166 -3.44 -20.90 29.80
CA PRO A 166 -3.05 -20.41 31.11
C PRO A 166 -2.50 -18.97 31.07
N VAL A 167 -2.03 -18.51 29.91
CA VAL A 167 -1.72 -17.10 29.66
C VAL A 167 -3.00 -16.44 29.18
N ARG A 168 -3.41 -15.35 29.83
CA ARG A 168 -4.65 -14.62 29.53
C ARG A 168 -4.31 -13.25 28.96
N GLN A 169 -5.27 -12.64 28.29
CA GLN A 169 -5.22 -11.22 27.94
C GLN A 169 -4.86 -10.37 29.17
N GLY A 170 -4.00 -9.37 28.98
CA GLY A 170 -3.43 -8.53 30.03
C GLY A 170 -2.29 -9.17 30.83
N ALA A 171 -1.95 -10.44 30.59
CA ALA A 171 -0.82 -11.07 31.27
C ALA A 171 0.51 -10.47 30.81
N ARG A 172 1.42 -10.24 31.76
CA ARG A 172 2.80 -9.86 31.47
C ARG A 172 3.65 -11.10 31.27
N VAL A 173 4.40 -11.14 30.17
CA VAL A 173 5.24 -12.27 29.78
C VAL A 173 6.65 -11.79 29.41
N THR A 174 7.60 -12.71 29.40
CA THR A 174 8.92 -12.48 28.80
C THR A 174 9.03 -13.31 27.54
N VAL A 175 9.20 -12.65 26.40
CA VAL A 175 9.42 -13.31 25.12
C VAL A 175 10.89 -13.75 25.05
N LEU A 176 11.13 -15.03 24.79
CA LEU A 176 12.45 -15.65 24.87
C LEU A 176 13.10 -15.86 23.51
N ALA A 177 12.32 -16.27 22.51
CA ALA A 177 12.78 -16.53 21.15
C ALA A 177 11.58 -16.73 20.21
N ILE A 178 11.82 -16.58 18.91
CA ILE A 178 10.96 -17.13 17.85
C ILE A 178 11.10 -18.65 17.83
N THR A 179 10.00 -19.37 17.61
CA THR A 179 10.00 -20.84 17.53
C THR A 179 9.81 -21.35 16.11
N PHE A 180 8.71 -20.97 15.47
CA PHE A 180 8.37 -21.38 14.12
C PHE A 180 7.37 -20.42 13.49
N LEU A 181 7.19 -20.58 12.18
CA LEU A 181 6.14 -19.92 11.44
C LEU A 181 4.92 -20.86 11.33
N ASP A 182 3.77 -20.40 11.82
CA ASP A 182 2.48 -21.05 11.68
C ASP A 182 1.70 -20.44 10.51
N ASP A 183 1.03 -21.29 9.72
CA ASP A 183 0.32 -20.86 8.52
C ASP A 183 -0.95 -20.05 8.84
N THR A 184 -1.48 -20.14 10.06
CA THR A 184 -2.68 -19.41 10.51
C THR A 184 -2.30 -18.25 11.42
N TYR A 185 -1.47 -18.54 12.42
CA TYR A 185 -1.12 -17.60 13.50
C TYR A 185 0.19 -16.85 13.24
N GLY A 186 0.84 -17.09 12.10
CA GLY A 186 2.09 -16.44 11.72
C GLY A 186 3.24 -16.80 12.66
N THR A 187 4.13 -15.85 12.92
CA THR A 187 5.31 -16.06 13.77
C THR A 187 4.91 -16.39 15.21
N ILE A 188 5.28 -17.59 15.65
CA ILE A 188 5.10 -18.07 17.01
C ILE A 188 6.36 -17.81 17.82
N VAL A 189 6.18 -17.40 19.08
CA VAL A 189 7.26 -17.14 20.02
C VAL A 189 7.09 -17.95 21.28
N THR A 190 8.24 -18.37 21.85
CA THR A 190 8.29 -18.90 23.20
C THR A 190 8.20 -17.76 24.20
N VAL A 191 7.28 -17.87 25.15
CA VAL A 191 7.10 -16.92 26.25
C VAL A 191 7.22 -17.59 27.62
N LYS A 192 7.89 -16.92 28.55
CA LYS A 192 7.88 -17.26 29.97
C LYS A 192 6.75 -16.51 30.66
N HIS A 193 5.87 -17.25 31.33
CA HIS A 193 4.80 -16.70 32.15
C HIS A 193 4.73 -17.45 33.48
N LYS A 194 4.90 -16.74 34.59
CA LYS A 194 5.00 -17.32 35.95
C LYS A 194 6.08 -18.42 36.00
N ASN A 195 5.68 -19.66 36.27
CA ASN A 195 6.58 -20.81 36.41
C ASN A 195 6.62 -21.70 35.16
N GLY A 196 6.00 -21.27 34.05
CA GLY A 196 5.88 -22.08 32.83
C GLY A 196 6.40 -21.36 31.60
N VAL A 197 6.64 -22.16 30.56
CA VAL A 197 6.94 -21.71 29.20
C VAL A 197 5.74 -22.08 28.34
N ASN A 198 5.31 -21.16 27.49
CA ASN A 198 4.19 -21.35 26.56
C ASN A 198 4.60 -20.81 25.19
N GLU A 199 3.83 -21.15 24.17
CA GLU A 199 3.96 -20.59 22.83
C GLU A 199 2.77 -19.69 22.56
N LEU A 200 3.01 -18.50 22.01
CA LEU A 200 1.97 -17.55 21.64
C LEU A 200 2.28 -16.94 20.28
N PRO A 201 1.27 -16.54 19.51
CA PRO A 201 1.46 -15.73 18.31
C PRO A 201 2.06 -14.37 18.69
N LEU A 202 3.09 -13.93 17.97
CA LEU A 202 3.72 -12.63 18.24
C LEU A 202 2.78 -11.46 18.00
N CYS A 203 1.85 -11.58 17.05
CA CYS A 203 0.85 -10.55 16.72
C CYS A 203 -0.10 -10.24 17.87
N ASP A 204 -0.23 -11.16 18.84
CA ASP A 204 -1.11 -11.01 19.99
C ASP A 204 -0.40 -10.34 21.18
N LEU A 205 0.84 -9.89 21.00
CA LEU A 205 1.70 -9.34 22.04
C LEU A 205 2.02 -7.87 21.77
N LYS A 206 2.08 -7.09 22.84
CA LYS A 206 2.63 -5.73 22.85
C LYS A 206 3.92 -5.68 23.66
N ALA A 207 5.03 -5.30 23.04
CA ALA A 207 6.29 -5.09 23.75
C ALA A 207 6.20 -3.88 24.70
N THR A 208 6.63 -4.04 25.96
CA THR A 208 6.49 -3.01 27.01
C THR A 208 7.79 -2.71 27.77
N GLY A 209 8.85 -3.49 27.54
CA GLY A 209 10.15 -3.32 28.18
C GLY A 209 11.32 -3.69 27.27
N ALA A 210 11.12 -3.54 25.97
CA ALA A 210 12.16 -3.69 24.95
C ALA A 210 12.73 -2.32 24.58
N ASP A 211 13.80 -2.28 23.78
CA ASP A 211 14.23 -1.04 23.13
C ASP A 211 13.17 -0.52 22.13
N ALA A 212 13.32 0.72 21.68
CA ALA A 212 12.34 1.38 20.82
C ALA A 212 12.17 0.70 19.45
N GLU A 213 13.23 0.10 18.90
CA GLU A 213 13.15 -0.58 17.61
C GLU A 213 12.44 -1.93 17.75
N THR A 214 12.73 -2.70 18.80
CA THR A 214 11.98 -3.93 19.11
C THR A 214 10.49 -3.64 19.36
N GLN A 215 10.17 -2.57 20.10
CA GLN A 215 8.77 -2.20 20.34
C GLN A 215 8.03 -1.87 19.04
N LYS A 216 8.64 -1.02 18.21
CA LYS A 216 8.12 -0.61 16.92
C LYS A 216 7.94 -1.81 15.97
N LEU A 217 8.92 -2.72 15.92
CA LEU A 217 8.86 -3.88 15.04
C LEU A 217 7.76 -4.88 15.44
N VAL A 218 7.56 -5.11 16.74
CA VAL A 218 6.46 -5.94 17.25
C VAL A 218 5.11 -5.31 16.91
N GLU A 219 4.98 -3.99 17.08
CA GLU A 219 3.77 -3.25 16.75
C GLU A 219 3.48 -3.28 15.24
N ASP A 220 4.47 -3.02 14.40
CA ASP A 220 4.34 -3.05 12.94
C ASP A 220 3.88 -4.44 12.46
N TYR A 221 4.45 -5.52 13.01
CA TYR A 221 4.02 -6.88 12.70
C TYR A 221 2.58 -7.15 13.13
N ALA A 222 2.18 -6.73 14.35
CA ALA A 222 0.82 -6.91 14.84
C ALA A 222 -0.20 -6.14 13.99
N VAL A 223 0.11 -4.89 13.62
CA VAL A 223 -0.74 -4.05 12.76
C VAL A 223 -0.89 -4.68 11.38
N TRP A 224 0.22 -5.11 10.75
CA TRP A 224 0.15 -5.80 9.46
C TRP A 224 -0.70 -7.08 9.55
N PHE A 225 -0.48 -7.89 10.59
CA PHE A 225 -1.20 -9.15 10.78
C PHE A 225 -2.72 -8.95 10.87
N ALA A 226 -3.15 -7.90 11.57
CA ALA A 226 -4.57 -7.59 11.75
C ALA A 226 -5.27 -7.06 10.48
N ASN A 227 -4.49 -6.62 9.48
CA ASN A 227 -4.97 -5.92 8.29
C ASN A 227 -4.77 -6.70 6.98
N ARG A 228 -4.36 -7.97 7.07
CA ARG A 228 -4.08 -8.82 5.91
C ARG A 228 -5.28 -9.57 5.35
#